data_AF-A0A958IVD5-F1
#
_entry.id   AF-A0A958IVD5-F1
#
_cell.length_a   1.000
_cell.length_b   1.000
_cell.length_c   1.000
_cell.angle_alpha   90.00
_cell.angle_beta   90.00
_cell.angle_gamma   90.00
#
_symmetry.space_group_name_H-M   'P 1'
#
loop_
_entity.id
_entity.type
_entity.pdbx_description
1 polymer ?
#
loop_
_entity_poly.entity_id
_entity_poly.type
_entity_poly.pdbx_seq_one_letter_code
_entity_poly.pdbx_strand_id
1 'polypeptide(L)' 'MAVSLQNEPAARQARRDQDILTARRIDWRFLLPNPELKQVLLVGAAESALAAALERFCEALTVVEPQRLNQEAASLPQP' A
#
# COMPACT_ATOMS: atom_id res chain seq x y z
N MET A 1 29.17 -21.59 24.52
CA MET A 1 28.04 -20.63 24.49
C MET A 1 28.36 -19.60 23.43
N ALA A 2 27.75 -19.69 22.26
CA ALA A 2 27.95 -18.73 21.17
C ALA A 2 26.58 -18.15 20.80
N VAL A 3 26.32 -16.92 21.22
CA VAL A 3 25.18 -16.13 20.74
C VAL A 3 25.64 -15.52 19.42
N SER A 4 25.41 -16.23 18.32
CA SER A 4 25.59 -15.68 16.98
C SER A 4 24.41 -14.78 16.66
N LEU A 5 24.70 -13.48 16.57
CA LEU A 5 23.85 -12.39 16.07
C LEU A 5 23.38 -12.69 14.64
N GLN A 6 22.35 -13.51 14.48
CA GLN A 6 21.77 -13.80 13.17
C GLN A 6 20.49 -12.99 12.99
N ASN A 7 20.56 -12.02 12.07
CA ASN A 7 19.42 -11.40 11.36
C ASN A 7 18.58 -10.28 12.03
N GLU A 8 19.20 -9.40 12.80
CA GLU A 8 18.63 -8.10 13.23
C GLU A 8 17.90 -7.29 12.11
N PRO A 9 18.44 -7.11 10.89
CA PRO A 9 17.74 -6.34 9.84
C PRO A 9 16.54 -7.08 9.26
N ALA A 10 16.62 -8.39 9.06
CA ALA A 10 15.51 -9.19 8.54
C ALA A 10 14.35 -9.30 9.56
N ALA A 11 14.68 -9.42 10.85
CA ALA A 11 13.69 -9.41 11.93
C ALA A 11 13.00 -8.04 12.07
N ARG A 12 13.74 -6.94 11.94
CA ARG A 12 13.15 -5.59 11.88
C ARG A 12 12.24 -5.41 10.67
N GLN A 13 12.66 -5.92 9.50
CA GLN A 13 11.85 -5.85 8.29
C GLN A 13 10.56 -6.66 8.44
N ALA A 14 10.63 -7.91 8.91
CA ALA A 14 9.46 -8.74 9.14
C ALA A 14 8.50 -8.13 10.17
N ARG A 15 9.02 -7.50 11.23
CA ARG A 15 8.21 -6.79 12.22
C ARG A 15 7.54 -5.55 11.63
N ARG A 16 8.26 -4.79 10.82
CA ARG A 16 7.70 -3.63 10.08
C ARG A 16 6.61 -4.08 9.10
N ASP A 17 6.83 -5.17 8.39
CA ASP A 17 5.84 -5.75 7.47
C ASP A 17 4.61 -6.22 8.25
N GLN A 18 4.79 -6.84 9.41
CA GLN A 18 3.71 -7.26 10.30
C GLN A 18 2.95 -6.07 10.89
N ASP A 19 3.64 -5.02 11.31
CA ASP A 19 3.04 -3.78 11.80
C ASP A 19 2.26 -3.08 10.68
N ILE A 20 2.78 -3.10 9.44
CA ILE A 20 2.08 -2.62 8.24
C ILE A 20 0.84 -3.47 7.96
N LEU A 21 0.92 -4.81 8.03
CA LEU A 21 -0.22 -5.71 7.85
C LEU A 21 -1.29 -5.51 8.95
N THR A 22 -0.85 -5.20 10.17
CA THR A 22 -1.72 -4.93 11.31
C THR A 22 -2.38 -3.56 11.18
N ALA A 23 -1.63 -2.53 10.78
CA ALA A 23 -2.17 -1.21 10.45
C ALA A 23 -3.13 -1.26 9.26
N ARG A 24 -2.88 -2.12 8.26
CA ARG A 24 -3.80 -2.39 7.13
C ARG A 24 -5.17 -2.94 7.56
N ARG A 25 -5.30 -3.52 8.76
CA ARG A 25 -6.59 -4.01 9.27
C ARG A 25 -7.43 -2.92 9.93
N ILE A 26 -6.83 -1.77 10.26
CA ILE A 26 -7.58 -0.65 10.81
C ILE A 26 -7.95 0.25 9.63
N ASP A 27 -9.22 0.13 9.22
CA ASP A 27 -9.78 1.00 8.19
C ASP A 27 -9.73 2.44 8.71
N TRP A 28 -9.10 3.31 7.93
CA TRP A 28 -8.87 4.72 8.22
C TRP A 28 -10.17 5.46 8.55
N ARG A 29 -11.32 4.95 8.09
CA ARG A 29 -12.66 5.47 8.41
C ARG A 29 -12.97 5.43 9.91
N PHE A 30 -12.30 4.57 10.68
CA PHE A 30 -12.45 4.49 12.14
C PHE A 30 -11.42 5.33 12.90
N LEU A 31 -10.40 5.84 12.21
CA LEU A 31 -9.32 6.64 12.80
C LEU A 31 -9.57 8.14 12.69
N LEU A 32 -10.43 8.56 11.76
CA LEU A 32 -10.68 9.97 11.47
C LEU A 32 -12.08 10.40 11.94
N PRO A 33 -12.21 11.56 12.63
CA PRO A 33 -13.51 12.13 12.99
C PRO A 33 -14.35 12.51 11.76
N ASN A 34 -13.68 12.95 10.68
CA ASN A 34 -14.26 13.09 9.35
C ASN A 34 -13.47 12.16 8.41
N PRO A 35 -14.07 11.08 7.91
CA PRO A 35 -13.41 10.13 7.05
C PRO A 35 -13.42 10.61 5.58
N GLU A 36 -13.12 11.88 5.32
CA GLU A 36 -12.93 12.37 3.95
C GLU A 36 -11.43 12.52 3.66
N LEU A 37 -10.94 11.74 2.70
CA LEU A 37 -9.61 11.87 2.13
C LEU A 37 -9.66 12.85 0.95
N LYS A 38 -8.54 13.52 0.67
CA LYS A 38 -8.46 14.40 -0.51
C LYS A 38 -8.08 13.58 -1.74
N GLN A 39 -6.81 13.64 -2.12
CA GLN A 39 -6.28 12.91 -3.27
C GLN A 39 -5.63 11.61 -2.80
N VAL A 40 -6.09 10.49 -3.36
CA VAL A 40 -5.62 9.15 -3.00
C VAL A 40 -5.10 8.43 -4.23
N LEU A 41 -3.94 7.79 -4.10
CA LEU A 41 -3.38 6.87 -5.08
C LEU A 41 -3.49 5.44 -4.55
N LEU A 42 -4.27 4.60 -5.24
CA LEU A 42 -4.36 3.18 -4.95
C LEU A 42 -3.45 2.41 -5.91
N VAL A 43 -2.46 1.69 -5.38
CA VAL A 43 -1.63 0.76 -6.17
C VAL A 43 -2.15 -0.66 -5.95
N GLY A 44 -2.71 -1.26 -6.98
CA GLY A 44 -3.35 -2.58 -6.90
C GLY A 44 -4.59 -2.70 -7.78
N ALA A 45 -5.43 -3.70 -7.50
CA ALA A 45 -6.62 -3.99 -8.29
C ALA A 45 -7.71 -2.93 -8.11
N ALA A 46 -8.24 -2.42 -9.23
CA ALA A 46 -9.36 -1.49 -9.25
C ALA A 46 -10.67 -2.11 -8.72
N GLU A 47 -10.84 -3.42 -8.86
CA GLU A 47 -12.06 -4.16 -8.45
C GLU A 47 -12.02 -4.63 -6.98
N SER A 48 -11.32 -3.89 -6.11
CA SER A 48 -11.20 -4.26 -4.69
C SER A 48 -12.26 -3.58 -3.82
N ALA A 49 -12.64 -4.22 -2.72
CA ALA A 49 -13.50 -3.61 -1.69
C ALA A 49 -12.90 -2.30 -1.13
N LEU A 50 -11.56 -2.19 -1.15
CA LEU A 50 -10.85 -0.97 -0.80
C LEU A 50 -11.07 0.14 -1.83
N ALA A 51 -10.98 -0.16 -3.14
CA ALA A 51 -11.25 0.82 -4.20
C ALA A 51 -12.66 1.39 -4.11
N ALA A 52 -13.66 0.53 -3.94
CA ALA A 52 -15.06 0.93 -3.77
C ALA A 52 -15.30 1.77 -2.50
N ALA A 53 -14.52 1.54 -1.44
CA ALA A 53 -14.54 2.40 -0.26
C ALA A 53 -13.89 3.75 -0.57
N LEU A 54 -12.73 3.77 -1.20
CA LEU A 54 -12.02 5.01 -1.54
C LEU A 54 -12.85 5.91 -2.45
N GLU A 55 -13.56 5.38 -3.44
CA GLU A 55 -14.47 6.15 -4.31
C GLU A 55 -15.52 6.96 -3.54
N ARG A 56 -15.96 6.46 -2.38
CA ARG A 56 -17.01 7.11 -1.57
C ARG A 56 -16.48 8.15 -0.60
N PHE A 57 -15.23 8.03 -0.23
CA PHE A 57 -14.68 8.78 0.89
C PHE A 57 -13.42 9.57 0.51
N CYS A 58 -13.11 9.71 -0.78
CA CYS A 58 -12.07 10.61 -1.24
C CYS A 58 -12.59 11.61 -2.27
N GLU A 59 -11.96 12.78 -2.34
CA GLU A 59 -12.24 13.80 -3.35
C GLU A 59 -11.76 13.37 -4.74
N ALA A 60 -10.61 12.69 -4.80
CA ALA A 60 -10.04 12.18 -6.05
C ALA A 60 -9.29 10.86 -5.83
N LEU A 61 -9.60 9.86 -6.66
CA LEU A 61 -8.95 8.55 -6.66
C LEU A 61 -8.21 8.32 -7.98
N THR A 62 -6.92 8.01 -7.89
CA THR A 62 -6.13 7.46 -9.01
C THR A 62 -5.80 6.01 -8.70
N VAL A 63 -6.16 5.08 -9.60
CA VAL A 63 -5.83 3.66 -9.45
C VAL A 63 -4.72 3.30 -10.43
N VAL A 64 -3.69 2.65 -9.92
CA VAL A 64 -2.53 2.21 -10.68
C VAL A 64 -2.41 0.69 -10.55
N GLU A 65 -2.76 -0.01 -11.61
CA GLU A 65 -2.67 -1.46 -11.66
C GLU A 65 -1.23 -1.89 -12.00
N PRO A 66 -0.61 -2.79 -11.21
CA PRO A 66 0.78 -3.17 -11.41
C PRO A 66 1.05 -3.85 -12.76
N GLN A 67 0.03 -4.43 -13.41
CA GLN A 67 0.17 -4.98 -14.77
C GLN A 67 0.40 -3.87 -15.83
N ARG A 68 -0.07 -2.64 -15.58
CA ARG A 68 0.17 -1.48 -16.45
C ARG A 68 1.54 -0.84 -16.24
N LEU A 69 2.05 -0.82 -15.01
CA LEU A 69 3.38 -0.29 -14.69
C LEU A 69 4.51 -0.98 -15.47
N ASN A 70 4.42 -2.30 -15.65
CA ASN A 70 5.40 -3.05 -16.43
C ASN A 70 5.34 -2.75 -17.94
N GLN A 71 4.21 -2.26 -18.46
CA GLN A 71 4.04 -1.96 -19.89
C GLN A 71 4.51 -0.55 -20.24
N GLU A 72 4.33 0.43 -19.35
CA GLU A 72 4.87 1.79 -19.51
C GLU A 72 6.39 1.83 -19.36
N ALA A 73 6.96 1.08 -18.41
CA ALA A 73 8.41 0.96 -18.27
C ALA A 73 9.10 0.29 -19.49
N ALA A 74 8.38 -0.61 -20.18
CA ALA A 74 8.86 -1.28 -21.39
C ALA A 74 8.73 -0.43 -22.67
N SER A 75 7.98 0.68 -22.62
CA SER A 75 7.72 1.56 -23.77
C SER A 75 8.63 2.81 -23.81
N LEU A 76 9.53 2.97 -22.83
CA LEU A 76 10.55 4.01 -22.87
C LEU A 76 11.65 3.60 -23.88
N PRO A 77 11.98 4.43 -24.89
CA PRO A 77 13.10 4.16 -25.77
C PRO A 77 14.38 4.14 -24.94
N GLN A 78 15.10 3.02 -24.99
CA GLN A 78 16.40 2.90 -24.35
C GLN A 78 17.44 3.76 -25.10
N PRO A 79 18.38 4.40 -24.40
CA PRO A 79 19.40 5.26 -24.99
C PRO A 79 20.36 4.51 -25.92
#